data_AF-A0A7K3GQ58-F1
#
_entry.id   AF-A0A7K3GQ58-F1
#
_cell.length_a   1.000
_cell.length_b   1.000
_cell.length_c   1.000
_cell.angle_alpha   90.00
_cell.angle_beta   90.00
_cell.angle_gamma   90.00
#
_symmetry.space_group_name_H-M   'P 1'
#
loop_
_entity.id
_entity.type
_entity.pdbx_description
1 polymer ?
#
loop_
_entity_poly.entity_id
_entity_poly.type
_entity_poly.pdbx_seq_one_letter_code
_entity_poly.pdbx_strand_id
1 'polypeptide(L)'
;ARAKGLGDPVEIVPPADASSAYVVKQVQRSWPEKQDSVAVDPATGEVTDVLRFADYPVLAKLSRWGIDLHTGSLFGLPNQIGLMLLAASLILLIVWGYRMWWRRGRGSAFGRPIPRGAWQQVPPLLLVPLLAAVAVLGYFVPLLGIPLAAFVALDVVLGEIAHRRERRSRTEEAAAGV
;
A
#
# COMPACT_ATOMS: atom_id res chain seq x y z
N ALA A 1 -12.20 -10.41 33.92
CA ALA A 1 -11.82 -10.81 32.55
C ALA A 1 -12.58 -12.04 32.04
N ARG A 2 -12.34 -13.27 32.55
CA ARG A 2 -13.04 -14.48 32.06
C ARG A 2 -14.57 -14.43 32.19
N ALA A 3 -15.09 -13.91 33.30
CA ALA A 3 -16.53 -13.69 33.51
C ALA A 3 -17.16 -12.65 32.56
N LYS A 4 -16.34 -11.91 31.79
CA LYS A 4 -16.77 -10.93 30.78
C LYS A 4 -16.54 -11.43 29.33
N GLY A 5 -16.26 -12.72 29.14
CA GLY A 5 -16.15 -13.34 27.82
C GLY A 5 -14.74 -13.42 27.23
N LEU A 6 -13.71 -12.93 27.93
CA LEU A 6 -12.33 -13.04 27.49
C LEU A 6 -11.78 -14.45 27.78
N GLY A 7 -12.04 -15.41 26.87
CA GLY A 7 -11.63 -16.81 27.00
C GLY A 7 -10.34 -17.18 26.23
N ASP A 8 -10.01 -16.42 25.19
CA ASP A 8 -8.83 -16.61 24.33
C ASP A 8 -7.53 -16.04 24.96
N PRO A 9 -6.33 -16.25 24.36
CA PRO A 9 -5.08 -15.70 24.89
C PRO A 9 -5.17 -14.19 25.11
N VAL A 10 -4.79 -13.75 26.31
CA VAL A 10 -4.82 -12.34 26.71
C VAL A 10 -3.43 -11.81 27.02
N GLU A 11 -3.20 -10.57 26.65
CA GLU A 11 -2.06 -9.77 27.07
C GLU A 11 -2.53 -8.79 28.13
N ILE A 12 -1.79 -8.72 29.24
CA ILE A 12 -2.06 -7.83 30.36
C ILE A 12 -1.02 -6.73 30.31
N VAL A 13 -1.48 -5.51 30.08
CA VAL A 13 -0.64 -4.31 30.10
C VAL A 13 -0.77 -3.67 31.48
N PRO A 14 0.34 -3.56 32.25
CA PRO A 14 0.32 -2.90 33.54
C PRO A 14 0.05 -1.39 33.41
N PRO A 15 -0.54 -0.76 34.43
CA PRO A 15 -0.83 0.65 34.44
C PRO A 15 0.47 1.45 34.48
N ALA A 16 0.48 2.60 33.80
CA ALA A 16 1.63 3.48 33.75
C ALA A 16 1.87 4.20 35.09
N ASP A 17 0.81 4.39 35.89
CA ASP A 17 0.83 5.08 37.19
C ASP A 17 -0.29 4.56 38.11
N ALA A 18 -0.28 5.01 39.36
CA ALA A 18 -1.23 4.60 40.40
C ALA A 18 -2.70 5.02 40.13
N SER A 19 -2.93 5.91 39.14
CA SER A 19 -4.26 6.35 38.72
C SER A 19 -4.76 5.65 37.44
N SER A 20 -3.92 4.87 36.78
CA SER A 20 -4.24 4.22 35.51
C SER A 20 -4.78 2.81 35.70
N ALA A 21 -5.68 2.39 34.82
CA ALA A 21 -6.24 1.04 34.81
C ALA A 21 -5.26 0.01 34.22
N TYR A 22 -5.32 -1.24 34.70
CA TYR A 22 -4.74 -2.38 33.97
C TYR A 22 -5.59 -2.64 32.73
N VAL A 23 -4.94 -2.84 31.58
CA VAL A 23 -5.66 -3.17 30.34
C VAL A 23 -5.41 -4.63 30.00
N VAL A 24 -6.49 -5.40 29.91
CA VAL A 24 -6.47 -6.80 29.48
C VAL A 24 -7.00 -6.86 28.05
N LYS A 25 -6.15 -7.24 27.09
CA LYS A 25 -6.48 -7.31 25.67
C LYS A 25 -6.47 -8.76 25.20
N GLN A 26 -7.44 -9.17 24.39
CA GLN A 26 -7.32 -10.42 23.64
C GLN A 26 -6.32 -10.26 22.50
N VAL A 27 -5.41 -11.23 22.37
CA VAL A 27 -4.35 -11.25 21.35
C VAL A 27 -4.50 -12.47 20.45
N GLN A 28 -5.73 -12.91 20.21
CA GLN A 28 -5.96 -13.98 19.24
C GLN A 28 -5.61 -13.47 17.84
N ARG A 29 -4.53 -13.99 17.27
CA ARG A 29 -4.02 -13.66 15.92
C ARG A 29 -4.47 -14.66 14.86
N SER A 30 -5.66 -15.23 15.02
CA SER A 30 -6.21 -16.27 14.16
C SER A 30 -7.67 -15.98 13.89
N TRP A 31 -8.12 -16.25 12.67
CA TRP A 31 -9.53 -16.12 12.32
C TRP A 31 -10.40 -17.11 13.11
N PRO A 32 -11.57 -16.71 13.66
CA PRO A 32 -12.18 -15.37 13.62
C PRO A 32 -11.49 -14.35 14.53
N GLU A 33 -11.34 -13.11 14.04
CA GLU A 33 -10.65 -12.03 14.74
C GLU A 33 -11.38 -11.67 16.05
N LYS A 34 -10.70 -11.81 17.18
CA LYS A 34 -11.18 -11.40 18.51
C LYS A 34 -10.16 -10.48 19.16
N GLN A 35 -10.44 -9.19 19.10
CA GLN A 35 -9.60 -8.10 19.62
C GLN A 35 -10.33 -7.31 20.72
N ASP A 36 -11.13 -7.99 21.53
CA ASP A 36 -11.84 -7.34 22.63
C ASP A 36 -10.84 -6.93 23.73
N SER A 37 -11.07 -5.78 24.35
CA SER A 37 -10.24 -5.27 25.44
C SER A 37 -11.08 -4.76 26.60
N VAL A 38 -10.54 -4.92 27.81
CA VAL A 38 -11.21 -4.56 29.05
C VAL A 38 -10.22 -3.80 29.93
N ALA A 39 -10.63 -2.64 30.44
CA ALA A 39 -9.89 -1.89 31.45
C ALA A 39 -10.39 -2.26 32.85
N VAL A 40 -9.46 -2.46 33.78
CA VAL A 40 -9.73 -2.86 35.16
C VAL A 40 -9.03 -1.91 36.12
N ASP A 41 -9.79 -1.38 37.07
CA ASP A 41 -9.28 -0.53 38.15
C ASP A 41 -8.32 -1.33 39.03
N PRO A 42 -7.09 -0.84 39.25
CA PRO A 42 -6.06 -1.54 40.02
C PRO A 42 -6.37 -1.63 41.53
N ALA A 43 -7.13 -0.68 42.07
CA ALA A 43 -7.43 -0.55 43.49
C ALA A 43 -8.69 -1.31 43.91
N THR A 44 -9.71 -1.36 43.04
CA THR A 44 -11.01 -1.99 43.35
C THR A 44 -11.22 -3.32 42.62
N GLY A 45 -10.46 -3.58 41.55
CA GLY A 45 -10.67 -4.74 40.68
C GLY A 45 -11.94 -4.63 39.81
N GLU A 46 -12.61 -3.47 39.81
CA GLU A 46 -13.79 -3.25 38.99
C GLU A 46 -13.43 -3.01 37.52
N VAL A 47 -14.31 -3.44 36.63
CA VAL A 47 -14.15 -3.21 35.19
C VAL A 47 -14.64 -1.80 34.87
N THR A 48 -13.74 -0.92 34.46
CA THR A 48 -14.04 0.49 34.19
C THR A 48 -14.49 0.72 32.74
N ASP A 49 -14.00 -0.09 31.79
CA ASP A 49 -14.35 0.04 30.37
C ASP A 49 -14.26 -1.31 29.63
N VAL A 50 -15.08 -1.46 28.58
CA VAL A 50 -15.13 -2.64 27.71
C VAL A 50 -15.23 -2.18 26.26
N LEU A 51 -14.18 -2.42 25.48
CA LEU A 51 -14.15 -2.13 24.05
C LEU A 51 -14.18 -3.44 23.26
N ARG A 52 -15.27 -3.67 22.53
CA ARG A 52 -15.43 -4.86 21.68
C ARG A 52 -15.00 -4.55 20.26
N PHE A 53 -14.43 -5.54 19.58
CA PHE A 53 -14.07 -5.42 18.17
C PHE A 53 -15.29 -5.12 17.28
N ALA A 54 -16.48 -5.59 17.67
CA ALA A 54 -17.73 -5.28 16.98
C ALA A 54 -18.00 -3.76 16.90
N ASP A 55 -17.56 -3.00 17.90
CA ASP A 55 -17.82 -1.56 18.02
C ASP A 55 -16.73 -0.70 17.35
N TYR A 56 -15.71 -1.32 16.75
CA TYR A 56 -14.65 -0.58 16.05
C TYR A 56 -15.22 0.16 14.82
N PRO A 57 -14.77 1.41 14.58
CA PRO A 57 -15.05 2.11 13.33
C PRO A 57 -14.62 1.27 12.11
N VAL A 58 -15.37 1.37 11.00
CA VAL A 58 -15.10 0.57 9.78
C VAL A 58 -13.66 0.75 9.29
N LEU A 59 -13.15 1.97 9.29
CA LEU A 59 -11.77 2.25 8.89
C LEU A 59 -10.76 1.54 9.79
N ALA A 60 -10.99 1.51 11.11
CA ALA A 60 -10.12 0.81 12.06
C ALA A 60 -10.13 -0.72 11.83
N LYS A 61 -11.30 -1.29 11.51
CA LYS A 61 -11.41 -2.72 11.13
C LYS A 61 -10.66 -3.02 9.84
N LEU A 62 -10.84 -2.20 8.81
CA LEU A 62 -10.14 -2.36 7.52
C LEU A 62 -8.61 -2.25 7.68
N SER A 63 -8.13 -1.27 8.43
CA SER A 63 -6.70 -1.16 8.74
C SER A 63 -6.18 -2.38 9.48
N ARG A 64 -6.93 -2.88 10.47
CA ARG A 64 -6.54 -4.08 11.21
C ARG A 64 -6.47 -5.31 10.32
N TRP A 65 -7.52 -5.58 9.54
CA TRP A 65 -7.50 -6.67 8.57
C TRP A 65 -6.38 -6.53 7.54
N GLY A 66 -6.05 -5.30 7.12
CA GLY A 66 -4.90 -5.05 6.24
C GLY A 66 -3.57 -5.47 6.88
N ILE A 67 -3.36 -5.16 8.16
CA ILE A 67 -2.19 -5.59 8.93
C ILE A 67 -2.17 -7.11 9.06
N ASP A 68 -3.30 -7.72 9.40
CA ASP A 68 -3.39 -9.16 9.62
C ASP A 68 -3.19 -9.95 8.30
N LEU A 69 -3.69 -9.42 7.18
CA LEU A 69 -3.40 -9.93 5.84
C LEU A 69 -1.92 -9.84 5.52
N HIS A 70 -1.30 -8.68 5.74
CA HIS A 70 0.11 -8.46 5.42
C HIS A 70 1.06 -9.32 6.26
N THR A 71 0.73 -9.53 7.54
CA THR A 71 1.54 -10.34 8.46
C THR A 71 1.34 -11.85 8.28
N GLY A 72 0.38 -12.29 7.47
CA GLY A 72 0.10 -13.71 7.27
C GLY A 72 -0.75 -14.34 8.38
N SER A 73 -1.36 -13.54 9.25
CA SER A 73 -2.13 -14.02 10.41
C SER A 73 -3.62 -14.20 10.09
N LEU A 74 -4.18 -13.33 9.24
CA LEU A 74 -5.55 -13.48 8.77
C LEU A 74 -5.67 -14.73 7.88
N PHE A 75 -6.69 -15.55 8.08
CA PHE A 75 -6.94 -16.83 7.36
C PHE A 75 -5.86 -17.92 7.48
N GLY A 76 -4.75 -17.69 8.19
CA GLY A 76 -3.70 -18.69 8.40
C GLY A 76 -3.01 -19.14 7.11
N LEU A 77 -2.94 -20.46 6.89
CA LEU A 77 -2.16 -21.08 5.80
C LEU A 77 -2.53 -20.55 4.38
N PRO A 78 -3.81 -20.41 3.99
CA PRO A 78 -4.18 -19.75 2.74
C PRO A 78 -3.51 -18.39 2.48
N ASN A 79 -3.47 -17.53 3.50
CA ASN A 79 -2.87 -16.21 3.37
C ASN A 79 -1.35 -16.28 3.25
N GLN A 80 -0.70 -17.17 4.00
CA GLN A 80 0.74 -17.40 3.89
C GLN A 80 1.14 -17.90 2.49
N ILE A 81 0.37 -18.83 1.91
CA ILE A 81 0.58 -19.28 0.53
C ILE A 81 0.38 -18.12 -0.45
N GLY A 82 -0.66 -17.31 -0.27
CA GLY A 82 -0.90 -16.12 -1.09
C GLY A 82 0.26 -15.12 -1.04
N LEU A 83 0.75 -14.78 0.15
CA LEU A 83 1.90 -13.89 0.35
C LEU A 83 3.19 -14.48 -0.25
N MET A 84 3.41 -15.79 -0.13
CA MET A 84 4.55 -16.48 -0.74
C MET A 84 4.51 -16.37 -2.27
N LEU A 85 3.35 -16.63 -2.88
CA LEU A 85 3.18 -16.51 -4.33
C LEU A 85 3.35 -15.06 -4.81
N LEU A 86 2.84 -14.09 -4.06
CA LEU A 86 3.01 -12.68 -4.34
C LEU A 86 4.49 -12.27 -4.30
N ALA A 87 5.21 -12.67 -3.25
CA ALA A 87 6.64 -12.41 -3.10
C ALA A 87 7.46 -13.06 -4.22
N ALA A 88 7.17 -14.33 -4.56
CA ALA A 88 7.80 -15.02 -5.69
C ALA A 88 7.55 -14.28 -7.01
N SER A 89 6.33 -13.81 -7.24
CA SER A 89 5.98 -13.04 -8.45
C SER A 89 6.77 -11.74 -8.54
N LEU A 90 6.94 -11.01 -7.44
CA LEU A 90 7.75 -9.79 -7.39
C LEU A 90 9.23 -10.08 -7.70
N ILE A 91 9.79 -11.15 -7.12
CA ILE A 91 11.16 -11.58 -7.41
C ILE A 91 11.30 -11.90 -8.90
N LEU A 92 10.36 -12.66 -9.46
CA LEU A 92 10.36 -12.99 -10.88
C LEU A 92 10.29 -11.73 -11.75
N LEU A 93 9.43 -10.77 -11.43
CA LEU A 93 9.34 -9.49 -12.14
C LEU A 93 10.65 -8.70 -12.09
N ILE A 94 11.30 -8.63 -10.93
CA ILE A 94 12.60 -7.97 -10.77
C ILE A 94 13.66 -8.66 -11.64
N VAL A 95 13.77 -9.99 -11.54
CA VAL A 95 14.72 -10.78 -12.34
C VAL A 95 14.44 -10.62 -13.84
N TRP A 96 13.17 -10.62 -14.25
CA TRP A 96 12.79 -10.37 -15.64
C TRP A 96 13.16 -8.97 -16.09
N GLY A 97 12.93 -7.95 -15.26
CA GLY A 97 13.32 -6.57 -15.55
C GLY A 97 14.83 -6.44 -15.77
N TYR A 98 15.64 -7.01 -14.88
CA TYR A 98 17.10 -7.06 -15.04
C TYR A 98 17.53 -7.86 -16.26
N ARG A 99 16.89 -9.00 -16.54
CA ARG A 99 17.16 -9.81 -17.72
C ARG A 99 16.83 -9.05 -19.01
N MET A 100 15.70 -8.34 -19.06
CA MET A 100 15.33 -7.47 -20.18
C MET A 100 16.36 -6.35 -20.35
N TRP A 101 16.80 -5.73 -19.26
CA TRP A 101 17.85 -4.71 -19.27
C TRP A 101 19.17 -5.26 -19.82
N TRP A 102 19.61 -6.44 -19.38
CA TRP A 102 20.83 -7.08 -19.87
C TRP A 102 20.73 -7.48 -21.34
N ARG A 103 19.57 -7.97 -21.78
CA ARG A 103 19.30 -8.33 -23.19
C ARG A 103 19.13 -7.13 -24.12
N ARG A 104 18.86 -5.94 -23.59
CA ARG A 104 18.70 -4.71 -24.38
C ARG A 104 20.02 -4.24 -25.03
N GLY A 105 21.17 -4.76 -24.56
CA GLY A 105 22.49 -4.47 -25.11
C GLY A 105 22.98 -3.05 -24.74
N ARG A 106 24.31 -2.88 -24.69
CA ARG A 106 25.00 -1.62 -24.32
C ARG A 106 24.81 -0.46 -25.32
N GLY A 107 24.07 -0.68 -26.41
CA GLY A 107 23.90 0.28 -27.52
C GLY A 107 22.59 1.08 -27.51
N SER A 108 21.59 0.71 -26.71
CA SER A 108 20.42 1.56 -26.50
C SER A 108 20.69 2.45 -25.29
N ALA A 109 20.91 3.74 -25.54
CA ALA A 109 21.11 4.77 -24.51
C ALA A 109 20.23 4.53 -23.28
N PHE A 110 20.84 4.71 -22.09
CA PHE A 110 20.17 4.67 -20.81
C PHE A 110 18.87 5.50 -20.88
N GLY A 111 17.74 4.89 -20.55
CA GLY A 111 16.46 5.60 -20.55
C GLY A 111 15.82 5.85 -21.93
N ARG A 112 16.13 5.09 -23.00
CA ARG A 112 15.35 5.17 -24.26
C ARG A 112 13.85 5.00 -23.92
N PRO A 113 13.04 6.07 -24.03
CA PRO A 113 11.67 6.07 -23.54
C PRO A 113 10.88 4.98 -24.25
N ILE A 114 10.01 4.28 -23.52
CA ILE A 114 8.98 3.46 -24.15
C ILE A 114 8.17 4.39 -25.08
N PRO A 115 7.84 3.99 -26.32
CA PRO A 115 7.05 4.81 -27.22
C PRO A 115 5.83 5.37 -26.49
N ARG A 116 5.74 6.70 -26.44
CA ARG A 116 4.64 7.40 -25.79
C ARG A 116 3.35 7.10 -26.56
N GLY A 117 2.23 6.98 -25.85
CA GLY A 117 0.93 6.68 -26.47
C GLY A 117 0.27 5.38 -26.01
N ALA A 118 0.92 4.56 -25.18
CA ALA A 118 0.28 3.36 -24.61
C ALA A 118 -1.00 3.71 -23.82
N TRP A 119 -0.99 4.82 -23.08
CA TRP A 119 -2.15 5.32 -22.35
C TRP A 119 -3.28 5.85 -23.26
N GLN A 120 -2.96 6.27 -24.49
CA GLN A 120 -3.96 6.71 -25.48
C GLN A 120 -4.76 5.53 -26.06
N GLN A 121 -4.25 4.31 -25.92
CA GLN A 121 -4.93 3.09 -26.34
C GLN A 121 -5.86 2.54 -25.24
N VAL A 122 -5.83 3.10 -24.04
CA VAL A 122 -6.68 2.66 -22.91
C VAL A 122 -8.04 3.36 -23.00
N PRO A 123 -9.17 2.63 -22.86
CA PRO A 123 -10.49 3.24 -22.86
C PRO A 123 -10.61 4.32 -21.77
N PRO A 124 -11.15 5.51 -22.09
CA PRO A 124 -11.30 6.60 -21.12
C PRO A 124 -12.17 6.21 -19.92
N LEU A 125 -13.10 5.27 -20.12
CA LEU A 125 -13.95 4.70 -19.07
C LEU A 125 -13.14 4.00 -17.96
N LEU A 126 -11.96 3.44 -18.26
CA LEU A 126 -11.08 2.83 -17.26
C LEU A 126 -10.06 3.83 -16.72
N LEU A 127 -9.61 4.74 -17.58
CA LEU A 127 -8.54 5.69 -17.25
C LEU A 127 -9.02 6.79 -16.29
N VAL A 128 -10.24 7.30 -16.47
CA VAL A 128 -10.83 8.34 -15.60
C VAL A 128 -11.04 7.86 -14.16
N PRO A 129 -11.70 6.72 -13.88
CA PRO A 129 -11.87 6.26 -12.49
C PRO A 129 -10.53 5.88 -11.86
N LEU A 130 -9.57 5.36 -12.63
CA LEU A 130 -8.23 5.07 -12.13
C LEU A 130 -7.52 6.36 -11.67
N LEU A 131 -7.54 7.42 -12.48
CA LEU A 131 -6.97 8.71 -12.12
C LEU A 131 -7.66 9.32 -10.89
N ALA A 132 -8.98 9.23 -10.81
CA ALA A 132 -9.74 9.69 -9.65
C ALA A 132 -9.34 8.94 -8.37
N ALA A 133 -9.21 7.61 -8.45
CA ALA A 133 -8.77 6.78 -7.33
C ALA A 133 -7.34 7.14 -6.89
N VAL A 134 -6.41 7.32 -7.83
CA VAL A 134 -5.03 7.75 -7.54
C VAL A 134 -5.01 9.12 -6.88
N ALA A 135 -5.82 10.07 -7.34
CA ALA A 135 -5.90 11.41 -6.75
C ALA A 135 -6.43 11.38 -5.31
N VAL A 136 -7.49 10.61 -5.06
CA VAL A 136 -8.05 10.40 -3.72
C VAL A 136 -7.02 9.76 -2.81
N LEU A 137 -6.35 8.69 -3.26
CA LEU A 137 -5.29 8.03 -2.50
C LEU A 137 -4.11 8.95 -2.21
N GLY A 138 -3.67 9.74 -3.20
CA GLY A 138 -2.60 10.72 -3.03
C GLY A 138 -2.96 11.85 -2.05
N TYR A 139 -4.24 12.20 -1.95
CA TYR A 139 -4.73 13.15 -0.97
C TYR A 139 -4.69 12.58 0.46
N PHE A 140 -5.17 11.35 0.66
CA PHE A 140 -5.15 10.70 1.99
C PHE A 140 -3.76 10.20 2.40
N VAL A 141 -2.84 10.00 1.45
CA VAL A 141 -1.47 9.55 1.68
C VAL A 141 -0.49 10.50 0.98
N PRO A 142 -0.20 11.68 1.58
CA PRO A 142 0.60 12.72 0.92
C PRO A 142 2.03 12.28 0.57
N LEU A 143 2.63 11.42 1.40
CA LEU A 143 3.96 10.86 1.16
C LEU A 143 4.02 9.96 -0.09
N LEU A 144 2.87 9.47 -0.57
CA LEU A 144 2.76 8.75 -1.83
C LEU A 144 2.35 9.71 -2.97
N GLY A 145 1.42 10.62 -2.71
CA GLY A 145 0.88 11.55 -3.71
C GLY A 145 1.90 12.56 -4.24
N ILE A 146 2.68 13.20 -3.35
CA ILE A 146 3.62 14.25 -3.73
C ILE A 146 4.76 13.70 -4.62
N PRO A 147 5.46 12.60 -4.27
CA PRO A 147 6.49 12.05 -5.14
C PRO A 147 5.95 11.57 -6.48
N LEU A 148 4.75 10.99 -6.50
CA LEU A 148 4.09 10.55 -7.73
C LEU A 148 3.79 11.75 -8.66
N ALA A 149 3.22 12.83 -8.10
CA ALA A 149 2.94 14.05 -8.86
C ALA A 149 4.24 14.68 -9.42
N ALA A 150 5.30 14.72 -8.60
CA ALA A 150 6.61 15.21 -9.04
C ALA A 150 7.20 14.35 -10.17
N PHE A 151 7.10 13.02 -10.06
CA PHE A 151 7.56 12.10 -11.10
C PHE A 151 6.81 12.32 -12.42
N VAL A 152 5.47 12.44 -12.37
CA VAL A 152 4.63 12.68 -13.56
C VAL A 152 4.97 14.03 -14.19
N ALA A 153 5.14 15.09 -13.38
CA ALA A 153 5.53 16.40 -13.88
C ALA A 153 6.89 16.34 -14.60
N LEU A 154 7.88 15.66 -14.01
CA LEU A 154 9.20 15.48 -14.63
C LEU A 154 9.11 14.68 -15.94
N ASP A 155 8.32 13.61 -15.97
CA ASP A 155 8.14 12.78 -17.17
C ASP A 155 7.47 13.58 -18.31
N VAL A 156 6.48 14.43 -18.00
CA VAL A 156 5.83 15.30 -18.99
C VAL A 156 6.77 16.39 -19.51
N VAL A 157 7.60 16.99 -18.63
CA VAL A 157 8.57 18.03 -19.03
C VAL A 157 9.66 17.44 -19.93
N LEU A 158 10.29 16.33 -19.52
CA LEU A 158 11.28 15.61 -20.34
C LEU A 158 10.64 15.06 -21.63
N GLY A 159 9.38 14.64 -21.49
CA GLY A 159 8.33 14.53 -22.49
C GLY A 159 8.47 15.51 -23.64
N GLU A 160 7.99 16.69 -23.34
CA GLU A 160 7.83 17.79 -24.27
C GLU A 160 9.16 18.26 -24.87
N ILE A 161 10.23 18.28 -24.07
CA ILE A 161 11.58 18.65 -24.55
C ILE A 161 12.05 17.70 -25.66
N ALA A 162 11.87 16.39 -25.49
CA ALA A 162 12.26 15.41 -26.50
C ALA A 162 11.43 15.56 -27.79
N HIS A 163 10.12 15.79 -27.67
CA HIS A 163 9.24 15.96 -28.84
C HIS A 163 9.57 17.23 -29.64
N ARG A 164 9.89 18.32 -28.95
CA ARG A 164 10.33 19.58 -29.61
C ARG A 164 11.64 19.43 -30.36
N ARG A 165 12.60 18.66 -29.83
CA ARG A 165 13.88 18.38 -30.50
C ARG A 165 13.70 17.58 -31.79
N GLU A 166 12.83 16.56 -31.77
CA GLU A 166 12.51 15.76 -32.97
C GLU A 166 11.77 16.56 -34.05
N ARG A 167 10.86 17.48 -33.66
CA ARG A 167 10.21 18.38 -34.64
C ARG A 167 11.19 19.35 -35.27
N ARG A 168 12.15 19.87 -34.50
CA ARG A 168 13.17 20.79 -35.00
C ARG A 168 14.09 20.12 -36.01
N SER A 169 14.59 18.91 -35.71
CA SER A 169 15.46 18.18 -36.63
C SER A 169 14.77 17.84 -37.96
N ARG A 170 13.49 17.44 -37.94
CA ARG A 170 12.71 17.24 -39.18
C ARG A 170 12.55 18.51 -40.00
N THR A 171 12.40 19.65 -39.33
CA THR A 171 12.21 20.95 -40.01
C THR A 171 13.52 21.40 -40.66
N GLU A 172 14.64 21.24 -39.96
CA GLU A 172 15.99 21.55 -40.47
C GLU A 172 16.39 20.63 -41.64
N GLU A 173 16.07 19.33 -41.57
CA GLU A 173 16.31 18.36 -42.65
C GLU A 173 15.45 18.64 -43.90
N ALA A 174 14.19 19.05 -43.70
CA ALA A 174 13.32 19.48 -44.80
C ALA A 174 13.78 20.81 -45.45
N ALA A 175 14.42 21.70 -44.69
CA ALA A 175 14.96 22.96 -45.19
C ALA A 175 16.31 22.81 -45.91
N ALA A 176 17.10 21.79 -45.57
CA ALA A 176 18.41 21.51 -46.18
C ALA A 176 18.34 20.64 -47.44
N GLY A 177 17.17 20.05 -47.74
CA GLY A 177 16.93 19.18 -48.90
C GLY A 177 16.34 19.87 -50.14
N VAL A 178 16.33 21.21 -50.19
CA VAL A 178 15.94 22.03 -51.35
C VAL A 178 17.16 22.79 -51.85
#